data_AF-A0A962NYI0-F1
#
_entry.id   AF-A0A962NYI0-F1
#
_cell.length_a   1.000
_cell.length_b   1.000
_cell.length_c   1.000
_cell.angle_alpha   90.00
_cell.angle_beta   90.00
_cell.angle_gamma   90.00
#
_symmetry.space_group_name_H-M   'P 1'
#
loop_
_entity.id
_entity.type
_entity.pdbx_description
1 polymer ?
#
loop_
_entity_poly.entity_id
_entity_poly.type
_entity_poly.pdbx_seq_one_letter_code
_entity_poly.pdbx_strand_id
1 'polypeptide(L)'
;MSTITTLKPLVLAIMFASLMACGGGGGDSMATTNNAPTPDPKPTTPVLAAEEAAAIKDDPAVYDVEKNQVLTATVTTTDTSTWTFADVNNDTDDSDAFVPEVDAHIIIDGFADDAKSKNATLRLRGHSSRLADQKSYRIKLAKDAGLWRGEQTFQLNKHPYDLTRVRNKLAFDLFRDIPHIPSLRTQFVKMNITNFDKTGLQYGSKDYGLFTHVEKMGKEYLTNRGLPADGNIYKAEDFEFVLNDNLKLDAKGAVLNKDNFEQTLSLEADNKNHQKLIAMITALNDDSQNFDTVFGQYFDKSNYLTWLATSILMGNRDTINQNFALYQPKDSDKFYFLPWD
;
A
#
# COMPACT_ATOMS: atom_id res chain seq x y z
N MET A 1 16.81 -53.57 -8.60
CA MET A 1 16.01 -52.79 -7.63
C MET A 1 16.39 -51.33 -7.76
N SER A 2 15.62 -50.57 -8.52
CA SER A 2 15.29 -49.17 -8.21
C SER A 2 14.20 -48.74 -9.18
N THR A 3 13.06 -48.36 -8.62
CA THR A 3 11.78 -48.26 -9.28
C THR A 3 11.62 -46.84 -9.81
N ILE A 4 11.48 -46.69 -11.13
CA ILE A 4 11.11 -45.42 -11.77
C ILE A 4 9.65 -45.15 -11.43
N THR A 5 9.39 -44.11 -10.64
CA THR A 5 8.03 -43.67 -10.29
C THR A 5 7.63 -42.56 -11.24
N THR A 6 6.70 -42.86 -12.14
CA THR A 6 6.05 -41.92 -13.05
C THR A 6 4.99 -41.12 -12.28
N LEU A 7 5.19 -39.80 -12.13
CA LEU A 7 4.14 -38.90 -11.68
C LEU A 7 3.10 -38.70 -12.80
N LYS A 8 1.82 -38.93 -12.48
CA LYS A 8 0.67 -38.59 -13.33
C LYS A 8 0.39 -37.08 -13.24
N PRO A 9 -0.01 -36.40 -14.33
CA PRO A 9 -0.45 -35.01 -14.26
C PRO A 9 -1.89 -34.96 -13.74
N LEU A 10 -2.11 -34.20 -12.67
CA LEU A 10 -3.44 -33.88 -12.17
C LEU A 10 -3.99 -32.73 -13.03
N VAL A 11 -5.01 -33.02 -13.83
CA VAL A 11 -5.73 -32.03 -14.64
C VAL A 11 -6.62 -31.21 -13.70
N LEU A 12 -6.31 -29.93 -13.54
CA LEU A 12 -7.15 -28.96 -12.83
C LEU A 12 -8.22 -28.46 -13.80
N ALA A 13 -9.46 -28.93 -13.64
CA ALA A 13 -10.61 -28.45 -14.40
C ALA A 13 -11.07 -27.09 -13.84
N ILE A 14 -10.80 -26.01 -14.58
CA ILE A 14 -11.32 -24.68 -14.31
C ILE A 14 -12.74 -24.61 -14.91
N MET A 15 -13.77 -24.56 -14.07
CA MET A 15 -15.12 -24.22 -14.52
C MET A 15 -15.20 -22.70 -14.75
N PHE A 16 -15.26 -22.31 -16.02
CA PHE A 16 -15.74 -20.98 -16.43
C PHE A 16 -17.28 -21.01 -16.44
N ALA A 17 -17.91 -20.29 -15.52
CA ALA A 17 -19.33 -19.97 -15.63
C ALA A 17 -19.47 -18.68 -16.47
N SER A 18 -19.84 -18.84 -17.74
CA SER A 18 -20.25 -17.73 -18.61
C SER A 18 -21.72 -17.39 -18.34
N LEU A 19 -21.99 -16.17 -17.85
CA LEU A 19 -23.33 -15.58 -17.95
C LEU A 19 -23.54 -15.06 -19.38
N MET A 20 -24.37 -15.78 -20.15
CA MET A 20 -25.10 -15.22 -21.29
C MET A 20 -26.49 -15.85 -21.33
N ALA A 21 -27.52 -15.05 -21.12
CA ALA A 21 -28.85 -15.33 -21.66
C ALA A 21 -29.60 -14.01 -21.85
N CYS A 22 -29.80 -13.64 -23.12
CA CYS A 22 -30.83 -12.72 -23.57
C CYS A 22 -31.52 -13.31 -24.81
N GLY A 23 -32.85 -13.40 -24.73
CA GLY A 23 -33.81 -13.70 -25.83
C GLY A 23 -34.01 -15.20 -26.10
N GLY A 24 -35.22 -15.76 -26.17
CA GLY A 24 -36.58 -15.26 -26.08
C GLY A 24 -37.54 -16.26 -26.75
N GLY A 25 -38.72 -16.47 -26.15
CA GLY A 25 -39.95 -16.87 -26.85
C GLY A 25 -40.38 -18.35 -26.81
N GLY A 26 -41.62 -18.59 -26.34
CA GLY A 26 -42.42 -19.78 -26.63
C GLY A 26 -43.17 -20.31 -25.40
N GLY A 27 -44.51 -20.22 -25.41
CA GLY A 27 -45.36 -20.37 -24.22
C GLY A 27 -45.64 -21.79 -23.75
N ASP A 28 -46.16 -21.91 -22.52
CA ASP A 28 -47.50 -22.42 -22.28
C ASP A 28 -47.94 -22.18 -20.83
N SER A 29 -49.25 -22.09 -20.66
CA SER A 29 -49.93 -21.50 -19.51
C SER A 29 -50.18 -22.52 -18.40
N MET A 30 -49.59 -22.32 -17.22
CA MET A 30 -50.12 -22.85 -15.96
C MET A 30 -50.08 -21.76 -14.90
N ALA A 31 -51.25 -21.43 -14.37
CA ALA A 31 -51.42 -20.45 -13.30
C ALA A 31 -50.87 -21.04 -11.98
N THR A 32 -49.59 -20.82 -11.70
CA THR A 32 -49.06 -20.91 -10.35
C THR A 32 -49.33 -19.57 -9.66
N THR A 33 -49.98 -19.60 -8.50
CA THR A 33 -50.09 -18.46 -7.61
C THR A 33 -48.69 -18.11 -7.10
N ASN A 34 -47.96 -17.32 -7.88
CA ASN A 34 -46.72 -16.70 -7.45
C ASN A 34 -47.09 -15.64 -6.42
N ASN A 35 -46.98 -15.97 -5.14
CA ASN A 35 -46.67 -14.96 -4.14
C ASN A 35 -45.26 -14.45 -4.47
N ALA A 36 -45.18 -13.51 -5.40
CA ALA A 36 -43.97 -12.75 -5.61
C ALA A 36 -43.57 -12.16 -4.24
N PRO A 37 -42.32 -12.35 -3.80
CA PRO A 37 -41.83 -11.65 -2.62
C PRO A 37 -42.13 -10.17 -2.83
N THR A 38 -42.85 -9.55 -1.90
CA THR A 38 -42.94 -8.09 -1.85
C THR A 38 -41.51 -7.56 -1.96
N PRO A 39 -41.20 -6.66 -2.91
CA PRO A 39 -39.88 -6.06 -2.96
C PRO A 39 -39.63 -5.46 -1.60
N ASP A 40 -38.56 -5.90 -0.92
CA ASP A 40 -38.16 -5.28 0.34
C ASP A 40 -38.12 -3.77 0.12
N PRO A 41 -38.70 -2.97 1.02
CA PRO A 41 -38.72 -1.53 0.88
C PRO A 41 -37.27 -1.07 0.70
N LYS A 42 -36.98 -0.53 -0.49
CA LYS A 42 -35.66 -0.03 -0.85
C LYS A 42 -35.23 0.93 0.27
N PRO A 43 -34.11 0.70 0.96
CA PRO A 43 -33.68 1.59 2.03
C PRO A 43 -33.65 3.02 1.50
N THR A 44 -34.49 3.89 2.06
CA THR A 44 -34.57 5.30 1.68
C THR A 44 -33.40 6.11 2.24
N THR A 45 -32.63 5.51 3.15
CA THR A 45 -31.45 6.11 3.77
C THR A 45 -30.19 5.56 3.11
N PRO A 46 -29.22 6.41 2.74
CA PRO A 46 -27.92 5.95 2.26
C PRO A 46 -27.28 4.94 3.22
N VAL A 47 -26.61 3.93 2.66
CA VAL A 47 -25.85 2.94 3.46
C VAL A 47 -24.64 3.59 4.12
N LEU A 48 -24.09 4.63 3.49
CA LEU A 48 -22.97 5.42 4.00
C LEU A 48 -23.49 6.51 4.94
N ALA A 49 -22.72 6.80 6.00
CA ALA A 49 -23.00 7.92 6.89
C ALA A 49 -22.91 9.24 6.12
N ALA A 50 -23.70 10.24 6.52
CA ALA A 50 -23.63 11.57 5.91
C ALA A 50 -22.35 12.34 6.31
N GLU A 51 -21.80 12.06 7.49
CA GLU A 51 -20.57 12.67 8.01
C GLU A 51 -19.42 11.66 7.95
N GLU A 52 -18.27 12.12 7.47
CA GLU A 52 -17.03 11.34 7.42
C GLU A 52 -16.32 11.38 8.78
N ALA A 53 -15.77 10.25 9.19
CA ALA A 53 -14.93 10.21 10.38
C ALA A 53 -13.67 11.06 10.16
N ALA A 54 -13.34 11.92 11.14
CA ALA A 54 -12.20 12.84 11.04
C ALA A 54 -10.86 12.15 10.72
N ALA A 55 -10.71 10.87 11.09
CA ALA A 55 -9.51 10.07 10.83
C ALA A 55 -9.27 9.75 9.33
N ILE A 56 -10.31 9.79 8.50
CA ILE A 56 -10.25 9.43 7.08
C ILE A 56 -10.85 10.46 6.14
N LYS A 57 -11.38 11.56 6.69
CA LYS A 57 -11.79 12.71 5.90
C LYS A 57 -10.54 13.35 5.33
N ASP A 58 -10.33 13.21 4.03
CA ASP A 58 -9.15 13.75 3.38
C ASP A 58 -9.19 15.28 3.30
N ASP A 59 -8.02 15.90 3.16
CA ASP A 59 -7.88 17.34 2.98
C ASP A 59 -7.47 17.63 1.53
N PRO A 60 -8.37 18.19 0.69
CA PRO A 60 -8.05 18.52 -0.70
C PRO A 60 -6.81 19.41 -0.87
N ALA A 61 -6.51 20.28 0.11
CA ALA A 61 -5.36 21.18 0.04
C ALA A 61 -4.02 20.43 0.07
N VAL A 62 -3.99 19.19 0.56
CA VAL A 62 -2.80 18.32 0.55
C VAL A 62 -2.30 18.09 -0.87
N TYR A 63 -3.19 18.07 -1.87
CA TYR A 63 -2.85 17.81 -3.26
C TYR A 63 -2.35 19.04 -4.03
N ASP A 64 -2.47 20.26 -3.49
CA ASP A 64 -2.07 21.51 -4.16
C ASP A 64 -0.57 21.57 -4.49
N VAL A 65 0.24 20.77 -3.79
CA VAL A 65 1.68 20.65 -4.05
C VAL A 65 1.96 19.91 -5.35
N GLU A 66 1.05 19.04 -5.82
CA GLU A 66 1.19 18.30 -7.06
C GLU A 66 1.20 19.22 -8.28
N LYS A 67 1.83 18.76 -9.36
CA LYS A 67 1.92 19.50 -10.61
C LYS A 67 1.41 18.66 -11.75
N ASN A 68 0.61 19.27 -12.63
CA ASN A 68 0.17 18.66 -13.87
C ASN A 68 1.30 18.67 -14.93
N GLN A 69 2.42 18.06 -14.57
CA GLN A 69 3.61 17.88 -15.42
C GLN A 69 4.42 16.68 -14.92
N VAL A 70 5.35 16.20 -15.74
CA VAL A 70 6.37 15.25 -15.28
C VAL A 70 7.49 16.05 -14.62
N LEU A 71 7.79 15.75 -13.36
CA LEU A 71 8.93 16.35 -12.67
C LEU A 71 10.24 15.72 -13.17
N THR A 72 11.33 16.45 -13.04
CA THR A 72 12.68 15.90 -13.27
C THR A 72 13.38 15.65 -11.95
N ALA A 73 14.05 14.50 -11.84
CA ALA A 73 14.96 14.17 -10.77
C ALA A 73 16.33 13.74 -11.32
N THR A 74 17.39 14.24 -10.71
CA THR A 74 18.76 13.74 -10.89
C THR A 74 19.22 13.13 -9.58
N VAL A 75 19.71 11.90 -9.64
CA VAL A 75 20.24 11.19 -8.48
C VAL A 75 21.70 10.86 -8.74
N THR A 76 22.56 11.29 -7.83
CA THR A 76 23.95 10.83 -7.77
C THR A 76 24.04 9.77 -6.69
N THR A 77 24.54 8.58 -7.01
CA THR A 77 24.82 7.54 -6.01
C THR A 77 26.31 7.45 -5.75
N THR A 78 26.68 7.07 -4.53
CA THR A 78 28.07 6.77 -4.16
C THR A 78 28.10 5.44 -3.43
N ASP A 79 28.91 4.51 -3.93
CA ASP A 79 29.10 3.21 -3.29
C ASP A 79 29.57 3.40 -1.84
N THR A 80 29.03 2.60 -0.94
CA THR A 80 29.46 2.60 0.46
C THR A 80 30.69 1.71 0.64
N SER A 81 31.17 1.56 1.86
CA SER A 81 32.19 0.55 2.17
C SER A 81 31.73 -0.88 1.92
N THR A 82 30.40 -1.10 1.92
CA THR A 82 29.78 -2.43 1.94
C THR A 82 29.05 -2.76 0.65
N TRP A 83 28.36 -1.78 0.06
CA TRP A 83 27.45 -1.99 -1.05
C TRP A 83 27.76 -1.07 -2.22
N THR A 84 27.68 -1.63 -3.42
CA THR A 84 27.70 -0.91 -4.68
C THR A 84 26.29 -0.66 -5.19
N PHE A 85 26.12 0.29 -6.12
CA PHE A 85 24.85 0.43 -6.83
C PHE A 85 24.45 -0.84 -7.60
N ALA A 86 25.44 -1.63 -8.05
CA ALA A 86 25.18 -2.91 -8.71
C ALA A 86 24.56 -3.93 -7.75
N ASP A 87 25.03 -3.98 -6.49
CA ASP A 87 24.44 -4.83 -5.45
C ASP A 87 22.99 -4.43 -5.20
N VAL A 88 22.71 -3.12 -5.08
CA VAL A 88 21.35 -2.60 -5.01
C VAL A 88 20.53 -3.06 -6.21
N ASN A 89 21.03 -2.88 -7.43
CA ASN A 89 20.24 -3.17 -8.63
C ASN A 89 20.04 -4.68 -8.88
N ASN A 90 20.77 -5.54 -8.18
CA ASN A 90 20.67 -7.01 -8.26
C ASN A 90 19.99 -7.63 -7.03
N ASP A 91 19.55 -6.81 -6.06
CA ASP A 91 18.85 -7.24 -4.85
C ASP A 91 17.40 -7.70 -5.15
N THR A 92 17.27 -8.91 -5.68
CA THR A 92 15.98 -9.49 -6.09
C THR A 92 15.24 -10.25 -5.00
N ASP A 93 15.94 -10.68 -3.95
CA ASP A 93 15.37 -11.43 -2.82
C ASP A 93 15.20 -10.49 -1.64
N ASP A 94 13.97 -10.13 -1.31
CA ASP A 94 13.66 -9.25 -0.18
C ASP A 94 13.30 -10.01 1.10
N SER A 95 13.46 -11.33 1.11
CA SER A 95 13.24 -12.19 2.28
C SER A 95 14.52 -12.47 3.08
N ASP A 96 15.69 -12.17 2.51
CA ASP A 96 16.97 -12.36 3.18
C ASP A 96 17.35 -11.15 4.07
N ALA A 97 18.46 -11.31 4.81
CA ALA A 97 18.93 -10.26 5.73
C ALA A 97 19.72 -9.15 5.01
N PHE A 98 20.01 -9.30 3.72
CA PHE A 98 20.78 -8.33 2.95
C PHE A 98 19.84 -7.26 2.41
N VAL A 99 20.06 -6.03 2.85
CA VAL A 99 19.34 -4.86 2.32
C VAL A 99 20.36 -3.87 1.77
N PRO A 100 20.93 -4.11 0.57
CA PRO A 100 21.83 -3.18 -0.08
C PRO A 100 21.25 -1.78 -0.15
N GLU A 101 22.00 -0.82 0.38
CA GLU A 101 21.64 0.59 0.40
C GLU A 101 22.92 1.40 0.16
N VAL A 102 22.85 2.36 -0.77
CA VAL A 102 23.96 3.25 -1.13
C VAL A 102 23.67 4.68 -0.71
N ASP A 103 24.75 5.47 -0.63
CA ASP A 103 24.64 6.90 -0.42
C ASP A 103 24.07 7.56 -1.68
N ALA A 104 23.24 8.58 -1.48
CA ALA A 104 22.61 9.29 -2.59
C ALA A 104 22.58 10.81 -2.35
N HIS A 105 22.59 11.55 -3.45
CA HIS A 105 22.23 12.94 -3.51
C HIS A 105 21.14 13.10 -4.58
N ILE A 106 19.95 13.54 -4.17
CA ILE A 106 18.82 13.79 -5.06
C ILE A 106 18.57 15.28 -5.22
N ILE A 107 18.41 15.71 -6.49
CA ILE A 107 17.88 17.00 -6.89
C ILE A 107 16.58 16.72 -7.64
N ILE A 108 15.47 17.30 -7.18
CA ILE A 108 14.14 17.10 -7.76
C ILE A 108 13.38 18.42 -7.80
N ASP A 109 12.53 18.61 -8.81
CA ASP A 109 11.71 19.81 -8.93
C ASP A 109 10.93 20.14 -7.65
N GLY A 110 11.02 21.40 -7.21
CA GLY A 110 10.42 21.86 -5.97
C GLY A 110 11.21 21.50 -4.70
N PHE A 111 12.43 20.97 -4.84
CA PHE A 111 13.41 20.81 -3.77
C PHE A 111 14.72 21.50 -4.18
N ALA A 112 15.17 22.48 -3.39
CA ALA A 112 16.43 23.15 -3.68
C ALA A 112 17.61 22.19 -3.47
N ASP A 113 18.64 22.30 -4.32
CA ASP A 113 19.92 21.64 -4.09
C ASP A 113 20.55 22.19 -2.80
N ASP A 114 20.88 21.30 -1.87
CA ASP A 114 21.52 21.63 -0.60
C ASP A 114 23.06 21.70 -0.70
N ALA A 115 23.60 21.51 -1.90
CA ALA A 115 25.02 21.52 -2.26
C ALA A 115 25.87 20.51 -1.46
N LYS A 116 25.24 19.52 -0.80
CA LYS A 116 25.94 18.45 -0.09
C LYS A 116 26.33 17.36 -1.08
N SER A 117 27.42 16.64 -0.80
CA SER A 117 27.76 15.43 -1.55
C SER A 117 26.75 14.29 -1.36
N LYS A 118 25.99 14.32 -0.26
CA LYS A 118 24.96 13.34 0.10
C LYS A 118 23.83 14.05 0.84
N ASN A 119 22.60 13.80 0.43
CA ASN A 119 21.39 14.26 1.12
C ASN A 119 20.35 13.14 1.31
N ALA A 120 20.66 11.91 0.89
CA ALA A 120 19.75 10.78 0.95
C ALA A 120 20.50 9.42 1.00
N THR A 121 19.72 8.35 1.13
CA THR A 121 20.14 6.98 0.79
C THR A 121 19.18 6.39 -0.25
N LEU A 122 19.67 5.42 -1.03
CA LEU A 122 18.91 4.75 -2.09
C LEU A 122 19.00 3.23 -1.95
N ARG A 123 17.84 2.56 -2.01
CA ARG A 123 17.71 1.10 -2.10
C ARG A 123 16.58 0.68 -3.02
N LEU A 124 16.50 -0.60 -3.36
CA LEU A 124 15.34 -1.14 -4.07
C LEU A 124 14.07 -1.16 -3.19
N ARG A 125 12.92 -1.19 -3.85
CA ARG A 125 11.62 -1.37 -3.21
C ARG A 125 10.71 -2.30 -4.00
N GLY A 126 9.70 -2.80 -3.31
CA GLY A 126 8.73 -3.77 -3.80
C GLY A 126 9.15 -5.20 -3.50
N HIS A 127 8.25 -6.14 -3.77
CA HIS A 127 8.48 -7.57 -3.65
C HIS A 127 8.74 -8.14 -5.05
N SER A 128 7.70 -8.70 -5.70
CA SER A 128 7.77 -9.24 -7.07
C SER A 128 8.37 -8.28 -8.11
N SER A 129 8.16 -6.97 -7.98
CA SER A 129 8.70 -5.97 -8.92
C SER A 129 10.23 -5.90 -8.96
N ARG A 130 10.94 -6.44 -7.97
CA ARG A 130 12.41 -6.54 -7.97
C ARG A 130 12.93 -7.48 -9.05
N LEU A 131 12.13 -8.46 -9.47
CA LEU A 131 12.49 -9.41 -10.53
C LEU A 131 12.53 -8.75 -11.92
N ALA A 132 11.90 -7.59 -12.09
CA ALA A 132 11.89 -6.89 -13.37
C ALA A 132 13.21 -6.18 -13.65
N ASP A 133 13.64 -6.13 -14.91
CA ASP A 133 14.83 -5.36 -15.32
C ASP A 133 14.71 -3.88 -14.97
N GLN A 134 13.51 -3.34 -15.09
CA GLN A 134 13.19 -1.97 -14.73
C GLN A 134 12.78 -1.90 -13.25
N LYS A 135 13.73 -1.48 -12.43
CA LYS A 135 13.62 -1.45 -10.97
C LYS A 135 12.84 -0.25 -10.44
N SER A 136 12.20 -0.43 -9.29
CA SER A 136 11.63 0.63 -8.45
C SER A 136 12.59 0.97 -7.31
N TYR A 137 12.65 2.23 -6.90
CA TYR A 137 13.60 2.71 -5.89
C TYR A 137 12.90 3.39 -4.73
N ARG A 138 13.43 3.19 -3.53
CA ARG A 138 13.16 4.03 -2.38
C ARG A 138 14.35 4.97 -2.19
N ILE A 139 14.09 6.27 -2.11
CA ILE A 139 15.09 7.27 -1.75
C ILE A 139 14.64 7.91 -0.43
N LYS A 140 15.51 7.93 0.58
CA LYS A 140 15.19 8.51 1.90
C LYS A 140 16.12 9.68 2.19
N LEU A 141 15.55 10.88 2.31
CA LEU A 141 16.28 12.09 2.68
C LEU A 141 16.91 11.94 4.07
N ALA A 142 18.13 12.45 4.21
CA ALA A 142 18.79 12.64 5.49
C ALA A 142 17.97 13.60 6.36
N LYS A 143 18.07 13.44 7.69
CA LYS A 143 17.26 14.23 8.63
C LYS A 143 17.51 15.75 8.51
N ASP A 144 18.69 16.13 8.07
CA ASP A 144 19.17 17.50 7.92
C ASP A 144 19.08 18.02 6.47
N ALA A 145 18.49 17.25 5.54
CA ALA A 145 18.19 17.71 4.18
C ALA A 145 16.88 18.52 4.10
N GLY A 146 16.01 18.39 5.12
CA GLY A 146 14.65 18.91 5.08
C GLY A 146 13.66 17.91 4.47
N LEU A 147 12.44 18.37 4.19
CA LEU A 147 11.37 17.55 3.64
C LEU A 147 10.95 18.11 2.27
N TRP A 148 10.80 17.24 1.29
CA TRP A 148 10.21 17.62 0.00
C TRP A 148 8.70 17.47 0.10
N ARG A 149 7.96 18.58 -0.03
CA ARG A 149 6.48 18.59 0.10
C ARG A 149 5.98 17.95 1.40
N GLY A 150 6.74 18.09 2.48
CA GLY A 150 6.43 17.45 3.76
C GLY A 150 6.72 15.95 3.80
N GLU A 151 7.50 15.40 2.88
CA GLU A 151 7.91 13.98 2.83
C GLU A 151 9.42 13.81 3.01
N GLN A 152 9.82 12.78 3.77
CA GLN A 152 11.22 12.37 3.90
C GLN A 152 11.59 11.22 2.96
N THR A 153 10.62 10.40 2.55
CA THR A 153 10.87 9.18 1.77
C THR A 153 10.12 9.25 0.45
N PHE A 154 10.86 9.17 -0.65
CA PHE A 154 10.31 9.01 -1.98
C PHE A 154 10.12 7.52 -2.28
N GLN A 155 8.90 7.14 -2.68
CA GLN A 155 8.63 5.81 -3.25
C GLN A 155 8.49 5.94 -4.77
N LEU A 156 9.54 5.61 -5.51
CA LEU A 156 9.59 5.77 -6.96
C LEU A 156 9.30 4.44 -7.63
N ASN A 157 8.07 4.30 -8.12
CA ASN A 157 7.52 3.07 -8.67
C ASN A 157 7.70 3.03 -10.16
N LYS A 158 8.20 1.89 -10.66
CA LYS A 158 8.41 1.67 -12.09
C LYS A 158 7.23 1.02 -12.78
N HIS A 159 6.35 0.37 -12.01
CA HIS A 159 5.19 -0.40 -12.46
C HIS A 159 5.51 -1.34 -13.65
N PRO A 160 6.51 -2.25 -13.51
CA PRO A 160 6.98 -3.10 -14.62
C PRO A 160 5.86 -3.95 -15.25
N TYR A 161 4.86 -4.33 -14.48
CA TYR A 161 3.75 -5.19 -14.90
C TYR A 161 2.49 -4.41 -15.31
N ASP A 162 2.49 -3.07 -15.18
CA ASP A 162 1.45 -2.21 -15.73
C ASP A 162 1.88 -1.70 -17.10
N LEU A 163 1.30 -2.26 -18.17
CA LEU A 163 1.56 -1.81 -19.54
C LEU A 163 1.26 -0.32 -19.77
N THR A 164 0.32 0.25 -19.00
CA THR A 164 -0.06 1.66 -19.12
C THR A 164 0.83 2.58 -18.28
N ARG A 165 1.48 2.05 -17.24
CA ARG A 165 2.28 2.77 -16.23
C ARG A 165 1.51 3.83 -15.43
N VAL A 166 0.19 3.87 -15.54
CA VAL A 166 -0.65 4.93 -14.93
C VAL A 166 -1.75 4.42 -14.02
N ARG A 167 -2.02 3.10 -13.95
CA ARG A 167 -3.19 2.58 -13.20
C ARG A 167 -3.16 2.96 -11.72
N ASN A 168 -1.98 2.83 -11.09
CA ASN A 168 -1.80 3.15 -9.68
C ASN A 168 -2.05 4.64 -9.40
N LYS A 169 -1.44 5.54 -10.19
CA LYS A 169 -1.71 6.98 -10.09
C LYS A 169 -3.19 7.30 -10.36
N LEU A 170 -3.78 6.72 -11.41
CA LEU A 170 -5.18 6.93 -11.75
C LEU A 170 -6.11 6.53 -10.59
N ALA A 171 -5.86 5.39 -9.96
CA ALA A 171 -6.65 4.95 -8.80
C ALA A 171 -6.57 5.98 -7.65
N PHE A 172 -5.35 6.39 -7.26
CA PHE A 172 -5.19 7.40 -6.21
C PHE A 172 -5.76 8.76 -6.60
N ASP A 173 -5.71 9.16 -7.87
CA ASP A 173 -6.33 10.41 -8.33
C ASP A 173 -7.85 10.35 -8.17
N LEU A 174 -8.47 9.21 -8.53
CA LEU A 174 -9.91 9.00 -8.40
C LEU A 174 -10.38 8.93 -6.94
N PHE A 175 -9.59 8.33 -6.04
CA PHE A 175 -9.96 8.20 -4.63
C PHE A 175 -10.12 9.55 -3.92
N ARG A 176 -9.50 10.63 -4.42
CA ARG A 176 -9.59 11.99 -3.84
C ARG A 176 -11.01 12.54 -3.82
N ASP A 177 -11.82 12.12 -4.79
CA ASP A 177 -13.19 12.61 -4.97
C ASP A 177 -14.23 11.70 -4.30
N ILE A 178 -13.78 10.63 -3.60
CA ILE A 178 -14.65 9.63 -2.98
C ILE A 178 -14.67 9.85 -1.47
N PRO A 179 -15.86 10.10 -0.86
CA PRO A 179 -15.95 10.28 0.58
C PRO A 179 -15.69 8.97 1.34
N HIS A 180 -15.29 9.10 2.59
CA HIS A 180 -14.99 8.02 3.53
C HIS A 180 -13.70 7.22 3.26
N ILE A 181 -12.90 7.61 2.27
CA ILE A 181 -11.61 6.99 2.00
C ILE A 181 -10.56 8.07 1.68
N PRO A 182 -9.40 8.03 2.33
CA PRO A 182 -8.34 8.95 1.97
C PRO A 182 -7.51 8.38 0.82
N SER A 183 -6.77 9.25 0.14
CA SER A 183 -5.89 8.88 -0.96
C SER A 183 -4.43 9.27 -0.68
N LEU A 184 -3.52 8.87 -1.57
CA LEU A 184 -2.11 9.20 -1.53
C LEU A 184 -1.76 10.22 -2.60
N ARG A 185 -0.84 11.14 -2.29
CA ARG A 185 -0.27 12.00 -3.32
C ARG A 185 0.53 11.17 -4.31
N THR A 186 0.43 11.51 -5.59
CA THR A 186 1.16 10.85 -6.66
C THR A 186 1.66 11.84 -7.71
N GLN A 187 2.88 11.63 -8.20
CA GLN A 187 3.52 12.52 -9.16
C GLN A 187 4.36 11.74 -10.15
N PHE A 188 4.22 12.01 -11.45
CA PHE A 188 5.14 11.48 -12.43
C PHE A 188 6.51 12.15 -12.33
N VAL A 189 7.56 11.34 -12.32
CA VAL A 189 8.96 11.79 -12.20
C VAL A 189 9.81 11.10 -13.27
N LYS A 190 10.51 11.87 -14.09
CA LYS A 190 11.59 11.36 -14.95
C LYS A 190 12.89 11.39 -14.15
N MET A 191 13.59 10.26 -14.05
CA MET A 191 14.80 10.15 -13.22
C MET A 191 16.03 9.77 -14.04
N ASN A 192 17.13 10.49 -13.81
CA ASN A 192 18.48 10.11 -14.26
C ASN A 192 19.32 9.72 -13.04
N ILE A 193 20.12 8.65 -13.16
CA ILE A 193 21.03 8.23 -12.10
C ILE A 193 22.46 8.22 -12.62
N THR A 194 23.36 8.85 -11.88
CA THR A 194 24.82 8.81 -12.08
C THR A 194 25.48 8.12 -10.88
N ASN A 195 26.34 7.14 -11.14
CA ASN A 195 26.94 6.30 -10.11
C ASN A 195 28.44 6.56 -9.99
N PHE A 196 28.88 6.69 -8.73
CA PHE A 196 30.27 6.87 -8.35
C PHE A 196 30.70 5.75 -7.41
N ASP A 197 31.94 5.29 -7.54
CA ASP A 197 32.52 4.40 -6.55
C ASP A 197 32.86 5.14 -5.25
N LYS A 198 33.26 4.42 -4.22
CA LYS A 198 33.63 4.99 -2.91
C LYS A 198 34.81 5.96 -2.94
N THR A 199 35.57 6.02 -4.05
CA THR A 199 36.69 6.95 -4.25
C THR A 199 36.29 8.21 -5.01
N GLY A 200 35.04 8.27 -5.49
CA GLY A 200 34.53 9.37 -6.30
C GLY A 200 34.79 9.21 -7.80
N LEU A 201 35.12 8.02 -8.28
CA LEU A 201 35.23 7.75 -9.71
C LEU A 201 33.84 7.43 -10.29
N GLN A 202 33.39 8.22 -11.27
CA GLN A 202 32.16 7.95 -11.98
C GLN A 202 32.31 6.69 -12.85
N TYR A 203 31.38 5.74 -12.72
CA TYR A 203 31.37 4.50 -13.52
C TYR A 203 30.07 4.27 -14.29
N GLY A 204 29.04 5.09 -14.11
CA GLY A 204 27.81 4.97 -14.88
C GLY A 204 26.95 6.23 -14.84
N SER A 205 26.23 6.51 -15.92
CA SER A 205 25.17 7.52 -15.96
C SER A 205 24.13 7.09 -16.99
N LYS A 206 22.84 7.11 -16.60
CA LYS A 206 21.75 6.63 -17.46
C LYS A 206 20.44 7.34 -17.16
N ASP A 207 19.63 7.52 -18.20
CA ASP A 207 18.21 7.89 -18.10
C ASP A 207 17.41 6.65 -17.71
N TYR A 208 16.84 6.66 -16.51
CA TYR A 208 15.99 5.57 -16.00
C TYR A 208 14.52 5.76 -16.40
N GLY A 209 14.18 6.85 -17.10
CA GLY A 209 12.87 7.12 -17.65
C GLY A 209 11.84 7.50 -16.59
N LEU A 210 10.57 7.19 -16.90
CA LEU A 210 9.42 7.56 -16.08
C LEU A 210 9.25 6.65 -14.85
N PHE A 211 8.93 7.29 -13.72
CA PHE A 211 8.48 6.70 -12.47
C PHE A 211 7.21 7.40 -11.99
N THR A 212 6.48 6.73 -11.12
CA THR A 212 5.43 7.33 -10.29
C THR A 212 5.96 7.45 -8.88
N HIS A 213 6.11 8.68 -8.36
CA HIS A 213 6.20 8.91 -6.93
C HIS A 213 4.83 8.61 -6.30
N VAL A 214 4.83 7.86 -5.20
CA VAL A 214 3.66 7.61 -4.36
C VAL A 214 4.01 8.02 -2.93
N GLU A 215 3.16 8.86 -2.32
CA GLU A 215 3.32 9.29 -0.93
C GLU A 215 3.49 8.11 0.02
N LYS A 216 4.42 8.22 0.98
CA LYS A 216 4.57 7.22 2.03
C LYS A 216 3.55 7.45 3.14
N MET A 217 2.77 6.42 3.47
CA MET A 217 1.79 6.41 4.56
C MET A 217 2.42 6.38 5.97
N GLY A 218 3.28 7.34 6.29
CA GLY A 218 3.92 7.46 7.60
C GLY A 218 3.40 8.62 8.46
N LYS A 219 4.19 9.02 9.45
CA LYS A 219 3.90 10.21 10.28
C LYS A 219 3.72 11.49 9.45
N GLU A 220 4.47 11.61 8.34
CA GLU A 220 4.36 12.72 7.41
C GLU A 220 3.00 12.75 6.72
N TYR A 221 2.47 11.60 6.28
CA TYR A 221 1.14 11.48 5.68
C TYR A 221 0.04 12.01 6.62
N LEU A 222 0.13 11.67 7.91
CA LEU A 222 -0.78 12.17 8.95
C LEU A 222 -0.62 13.69 9.15
N THR A 223 0.62 14.15 9.32
CA THR A 223 0.93 15.57 9.56
C THR A 223 0.46 16.45 8.41
N ASN A 224 0.64 16.02 7.16
CA ASN A 224 0.22 16.77 5.98
C ASN A 224 -1.31 16.94 5.94
N ARG A 225 -2.07 16.02 6.53
CA ARG A 225 -3.54 16.07 6.66
C ARG A 225 -4.01 16.72 7.97
N GLY A 226 -3.10 17.35 8.73
CA GLY A 226 -3.43 17.94 10.03
C GLY A 226 -3.82 16.92 11.11
N LEU A 227 -3.56 15.63 10.89
CA LEU A 227 -3.85 14.56 11.84
C LEU A 227 -2.69 14.41 12.86
N PRO A 228 -2.99 13.96 14.09
CA PRO A 228 -1.95 13.62 15.06
C PRO A 228 -1.00 12.53 14.54
N ALA A 229 0.30 12.79 14.64
CA ALA A 229 1.36 11.92 14.12
C ALA A 229 1.73 10.75 15.05
N ASP A 230 1.00 10.57 16.16
CA ASP A 230 1.24 9.57 17.21
C ASP A 230 0.22 8.42 17.21
N GLY A 231 -0.49 8.23 16.09
CA GLY A 231 -1.24 7.01 15.78
C GLY A 231 -0.35 5.89 15.20
N ASN A 232 -0.97 4.75 14.91
CA ASN A 232 -0.34 3.65 14.19
C ASN A 232 -0.87 3.56 12.74
N ILE A 233 0.01 3.22 11.81
CA ILE A 233 -0.36 2.79 10.45
C ILE A 233 0.29 1.43 10.21
N TYR A 234 -0.54 0.42 10.00
CA TYR A 234 -0.13 -0.96 9.74
C TYR A 234 -0.38 -1.28 8.27
N LYS A 235 0.66 -1.52 7.47
CA LYS A 235 0.49 -1.97 6.08
C LYS A 235 0.46 -3.49 6.04
N ALA A 236 -0.55 -4.06 5.39
CA ALA A 236 -0.70 -5.51 5.25
C ALA A 236 0.40 -6.10 4.35
N GLU A 237 1.10 -7.12 4.87
CA GLU A 237 2.12 -7.90 4.13
C GLU A 237 1.66 -9.36 3.97
N ASP A 238 1.07 -9.94 5.01
CA ASP A 238 0.41 -11.25 4.97
C ASP A 238 -0.60 -11.34 6.12
N PHE A 239 -1.56 -10.42 6.14
CA PHE A 239 -2.46 -10.22 7.29
C PHE A 239 -3.89 -10.68 7.03
N GLU A 240 -4.32 -11.73 7.73
CA GLU A 240 -5.65 -12.35 7.56
C GLU A 240 -6.63 -12.08 8.72
N PHE A 241 -6.45 -11.02 9.52
CA PHE A 241 -7.29 -10.72 10.70
C PHE A 241 -7.40 -11.88 11.72
N VAL A 242 -6.40 -12.75 11.77
CA VAL A 242 -6.26 -13.83 12.76
C VAL A 242 -5.00 -13.62 13.60
N LEU A 243 -4.99 -14.15 14.83
CA LEU A 243 -3.76 -14.17 15.63
C LEU A 243 -2.76 -15.14 14.99
N ASN A 244 -1.52 -14.70 14.81
CA ASN A 244 -0.42 -15.54 14.40
C ASN A 244 0.79 -15.34 15.33
N ASP A 245 1.78 -16.22 15.20
CA ASP A 245 2.97 -16.23 16.06
C ASP A 245 3.90 -15.01 15.88
N ASN A 246 3.73 -14.26 14.79
CA ASN A 246 4.50 -13.06 14.48
C ASN A 246 3.99 -11.82 15.25
N LEU A 247 2.69 -11.76 15.56
CA LEU A 247 2.05 -10.61 16.21
C LEU A 247 2.20 -10.62 17.75
N LYS A 248 3.41 -10.88 18.25
CA LYS A 248 3.72 -10.94 19.69
C LYS A 248 4.12 -9.58 20.25
N LEU A 249 3.59 -9.25 21.43
CA LEU A 249 3.89 -8.03 22.17
C LEU A 249 4.65 -8.32 23.46
N ASP A 250 5.41 -7.33 23.93
CA ASP A 250 5.95 -7.31 25.28
C ASP A 250 4.89 -6.91 26.32
N ALA A 251 5.28 -6.92 27.61
CA ALA A 251 4.37 -6.56 28.70
C ALA A 251 3.87 -5.10 28.69
N LYS A 252 4.51 -4.22 27.90
CA LYS A 252 4.13 -2.82 27.73
C LYS A 252 3.29 -2.58 26.47
N GLY A 253 3.03 -3.62 25.67
CA GLY A 253 2.27 -3.52 24.44
C GLY A 253 3.09 -3.16 23.20
N ALA A 254 4.42 -3.10 23.30
CA ALA A 254 5.29 -2.87 22.16
C ALA A 254 5.54 -4.19 21.41
N VAL A 255 5.86 -4.11 20.12
CA VAL A 255 6.22 -5.29 19.33
C VAL A 255 7.46 -5.98 19.94
N LEU A 256 7.36 -7.29 20.19
CA LEU A 256 8.43 -8.07 20.80
C LEU A 256 9.61 -8.30 19.85
N ASN A 257 9.31 -8.61 18.58
CA ASN A 257 10.30 -8.75 17.51
C ASN A 257 9.76 -8.05 16.25
N LYS A 258 10.42 -6.96 15.86
CA LYS A 258 9.98 -6.12 14.73
C LYS A 258 10.03 -6.87 13.40
N ASP A 259 11.12 -7.59 13.15
CA ASP A 259 11.32 -8.28 11.88
C ASP A 259 10.27 -9.38 11.68
N ASN A 260 9.93 -10.13 12.74
CA ASN A 260 8.83 -11.11 12.68
C ASN A 260 7.49 -10.41 12.47
N PHE A 261 7.20 -9.36 13.23
CA PHE A 261 5.92 -8.65 13.14
C PHE A 261 5.68 -8.07 11.74
N GLU A 262 6.71 -7.49 11.13
CA GLU A 262 6.66 -6.92 9.78
C GLU A 262 6.58 -7.96 8.66
N GLN A 263 6.67 -9.27 8.95
CA GLN A 263 6.25 -10.31 7.99
C GLN A 263 4.74 -10.36 7.81
N THR A 264 3.97 -9.85 8.78
CA THR A 264 2.50 -9.83 8.74
C THR A 264 1.98 -8.40 8.55
N LEU A 265 2.48 -7.45 9.33
CA LEU A 265 2.08 -6.05 9.31
C LEU A 265 3.30 -5.12 9.39
N SER A 266 3.61 -4.42 8.30
CA SER A 266 4.64 -3.38 8.29
C SER A 266 4.24 -2.17 9.13
N LEU A 267 5.16 -1.66 9.95
CA LEU A 267 4.92 -0.51 10.84
C LEU A 267 5.29 0.81 10.14
N GLU A 268 4.32 1.41 9.46
CA GLU A 268 4.53 2.63 8.67
C GLU A 268 4.49 3.91 9.53
N ALA A 269 3.62 3.92 10.55
CA ALA A 269 3.66 4.83 11.69
C ALA A 269 3.47 4.01 12.97
N ASP A 270 4.24 4.31 14.02
CA ASP A 270 4.36 3.42 15.18
C ASP A 270 4.45 4.23 16.48
N ASN A 271 3.40 4.12 17.29
CA ASN A 271 3.29 4.74 18.61
C ASN A 271 3.73 3.83 19.76
N LYS A 272 4.26 2.65 19.45
CA LYS A 272 4.80 1.64 20.38
C LYS A 272 3.77 0.96 21.27
N ASN A 273 2.47 1.12 21.01
CA ASN A 273 1.41 0.39 21.69
C ASN A 273 0.45 -0.26 20.68
N HIS A 274 0.46 -1.58 20.63
CA HIS A 274 -0.33 -2.39 19.71
C HIS A 274 -1.37 -3.26 20.44
N GLN A 275 -1.64 -3.00 21.72
CA GLN A 275 -2.62 -3.78 22.49
C GLN A 275 -4.02 -3.72 21.87
N LYS A 276 -4.41 -2.57 21.31
CA LYS A 276 -5.71 -2.41 20.64
C LYS A 276 -5.81 -3.23 19.35
N LEU A 277 -4.70 -3.42 18.64
CA LEU A 277 -4.65 -4.31 17.47
C LEU A 277 -4.92 -5.76 17.90
N ILE A 278 -4.24 -6.23 18.95
CA ILE A 278 -4.44 -7.59 19.47
C ILE A 278 -5.85 -7.78 20.03
N ALA A 279 -6.40 -6.77 20.72
CA ALA A 279 -7.78 -6.81 21.21
C ALA A 279 -8.79 -6.89 20.05
N MET A 280 -8.59 -6.11 18.99
CA MET A 280 -9.42 -6.15 17.77
C MET A 280 -9.39 -7.54 17.13
N ILE A 281 -8.20 -8.09 16.88
CA ILE A 281 -8.06 -9.42 16.27
C ILE A 281 -8.71 -10.48 17.17
N THR A 282 -8.48 -10.42 18.48
CA THR A 282 -9.06 -11.37 19.44
C THR A 282 -10.59 -11.33 19.41
N ALA A 283 -11.20 -10.14 19.39
CA ALA A 283 -12.64 -9.99 19.34
C ALA A 283 -13.26 -10.45 18.01
N LEU A 284 -12.57 -10.23 16.89
CA LEU A 284 -13.01 -10.75 15.58
C LEU A 284 -13.02 -12.27 15.50
N ASN A 285 -12.19 -12.95 16.30
CA ASN A 285 -12.04 -14.41 16.31
C ASN A 285 -12.78 -15.07 17.48
N ASP A 286 -13.68 -14.36 18.16
CA ASP A 286 -14.51 -14.87 19.24
C ASP A 286 -15.94 -15.11 18.75
N ASP A 287 -16.24 -16.37 18.39
CA ASP A 287 -17.55 -16.80 17.88
C ASP A 287 -18.72 -16.58 18.86
N SER A 288 -18.44 -16.27 20.13
CA SER A 288 -19.48 -15.94 21.12
C SER A 288 -19.97 -14.49 21.01
N GLN A 289 -19.23 -13.62 20.32
CA GLN A 289 -19.57 -12.21 20.14
C GLN A 289 -20.39 -11.97 18.88
N ASN A 290 -21.28 -10.98 18.95
CA ASN A 290 -22.06 -10.56 17.79
C ASN A 290 -21.19 -9.74 16.82
N PHE A 291 -21.15 -10.15 15.54
CA PHE A 291 -20.36 -9.49 14.51
C PHE A 291 -20.63 -7.99 14.40
N ASP A 292 -21.89 -7.55 14.36
CA ASP A 292 -22.22 -6.13 14.20
C ASP A 292 -21.70 -5.29 15.38
N THR A 293 -21.67 -5.88 16.57
CA THR A 293 -21.12 -5.24 17.77
C THR A 293 -19.60 -5.10 17.68
N VAL A 294 -18.89 -6.19 17.34
CA VAL A 294 -17.42 -6.18 17.20
C VAL A 294 -17.00 -5.25 16.06
N PHE A 295 -17.64 -5.38 14.90
CA PHE A 295 -17.36 -4.55 13.74
C PHE A 295 -17.64 -3.07 14.04
N GLY A 296 -18.78 -2.77 14.68
CA GLY A 296 -19.14 -1.42 15.09
C GLY A 296 -18.22 -0.81 16.15
N GLN A 297 -17.56 -1.63 16.98
CA GLN A 297 -16.54 -1.19 17.92
C GLN A 297 -15.25 -0.84 17.19
N TYR A 298 -14.70 -1.77 16.41
CA TYR A 298 -13.32 -1.67 15.91
C TYR A 298 -13.18 -1.05 14.51
N PHE A 299 -14.26 -0.89 13.74
CA PHE A 299 -14.18 -0.35 12.38
C PHE A 299 -15.18 0.78 12.16
N ASP A 300 -14.90 1.58 11.13
CA ASP A 300 -15.88 2.50 10.56
C ASP A 300 -16.53 1.85 9.33
N LYS A 301 -17.85 1.69 9.39
CA LYS A 301 -18.61 0.99 8.34
C LYS A 301 -18.58 1.71 7.00
N SER A 302 -18.65 3.05 7.01
CA SER A 302 -18.65 3.81 5.76
C SER A 302 -17.28 3.71 5.09
N ASN A 303 -16.20 3.82 5.86
CA ASN A 303 -14.84 3.66 5.36
C ASN A 303 -14.59 2.25 4.80
N TYR A 304 -14.95 1.19 5.54
CA TYR A 304 -14.78 -0.17 5.05
C TYR A 304 -15.57 -0.45 3.77
N LEU A 305 -16.84 -0.04 3.72
CA LEU A 305 -17.69 -0.27 2.55
C LEU A 305 -17.21 0.54 1.34
N THR A 306 -16.78 1.79 1.54
CA THR A 306 -16.16 2.59 0.47
C THR A 306 -14.88 1.93 -0.02
N TRP A 307 -13.95 1.56 0.88
CA TRP A 307 -12.71 0.88 0.51
C TRP A 307 -12.98 -0.39 -0.29
N LEU A 308 -13.87 -1.27 0.21
CA LEU A 308 -14.22 -2.51 -0.48
C LEU A 308 -14.83 -2.23 -1.86
N ALA A 309 -15.77 -1.29 -1.97
CA ALA A 309 -16.39 -0.93 -3.24
C ALA A 309 -15.36 -0.38 -4.24
N THR A 310 -14.46 0.49 -3.80
CA THR A 310 -13.40 1.04 -4.65
C THR A 310 -12.42 -0.03 -5.11
N SER A 311 -12.00 -0.95 -4.24
CA SER A 311 -11.14 -2.09 -4.59
C SER A 311 -11.79 -2.97 -5.66
N ILE A 312 -13.09 -3.27 -5.52
CA ILE A 312 -13.87 -4.03 -6.52
C ILE A 312 -13.92 -3.28 -7.86
N LEU A 313 -14.25 -1.98 -7.85
CA LEU A 313 -14.39 -1.17 -9.08
C LEU A 313 -13.06 -0.98 -9.81
N MET A 314 -11.95 -0.84 -9.08
CA MET A 314 -10.61 -0.75 -9.64
C MET A 314 -10.05 -2.11 -10.06
N GLY A 315 -10.72 -3.21 -9.69
CA GLY A 315 -10.28 -4.57 -9.98
C GLY A 315 -9.03 -4.98 -9.19
N ASN A 316 -8.80 -4.39 -8.02
CA ASN A 316 -7.74 -4.84 -7.11
C ASN A 316 -8.19 -6.16 -6.47
N ARG A 317 -7.57 -7.27 -6.89
CA ARG A 317 -7.96 -8.63 -6.47
C ARG A 317 -7.13 -9.15 -5.30
N ASP A 318 -6.06 -8.45 -4.96
CA ASP A 318 -5.04 -8.92 -4.02
C ASP A 318 -5.16 -8.18 -2.69
N THR A 319 -6.41 -7.99 -2.24
CA THR A 319 -6.79 -7.25 -1.03
C THR A 319 -7.24 -8.17 0.11
N ILE A 320 -6.99 -9.47 0.00
CA ILE A 320 -7.36 -10.45 1.03
C ILE A 320 -6.43 -10.28 2.24
N ASN A 321 -5.12 -10.27 1.99
CA ASN A 321 -4.07 -10.20 3.00
C ASN A 321 -2.97 -9.15 2.71
N GLN A 322 -3.10 -8.42 1.59
CA GLN A 322 -2.14 -7.40 1.12
C GLN A 322 -2.87 -6.18 0.53
N ASN A 323 -2.11 -5.18 0.05
CA ASN A 323 -2.63 -4.02 -0.70
C ASN A 323 -3.67 -3.16 0.03
N PHE A 324 -3.58 -3.12 1.35
CA PHE A 324 -4.23 -2.10 2.18
C PHE A 324 -3.35 -1.79 3.40
N ALA A 325 -3.67 -0.69 4.06
CA ALA A 325 -3.19 -0.42 5.41
C ALA A 325 -4.34 -0.14 6.37
N LEU A 326 -4.08 -0.27 7.66
CA LEU A 326 -4.98 0.11 8.73
C LEU A 326 -4.39 1.30 9.48
N TYR A 327 -5.10 2.42 9.46
CA TYR A 327 -4.82 3.56 10.33
C TYR A 327 -5.59 3.42 11.63
N GLN A 328 -4.88 3.57 12.76
CA GLN A 328 -5.45 3.64 14.09
C GLN A 328 -4.99 4.94 14.75
N PRO A 329 -5.87 5.94 14.92
CA PRO A 329 -5.58 7.11 15.73
C PRO A 329 -5.14 6.70 17.14
N LYS A 330 -4.29 7.50 17.76
CA LYS A 330 -3.82 7.21 19.11
C LYS A 330 -4.98 7.00 20.08
N ASP A 331 -4.86 5.95 20.89
CA ASP A 331 -5.85 5.54 21.89
C ASP A 331 -7.26 5.23 21.35
N SER A 332 -7.49 5.28 20.04
CA SER A 332 -8.74 4.86 19.40
C SER A 332 -8.82 3.34 19.32
N ASP A 333 -10.00 2.77 19.62
CA ASP A 333 -10.30 1.37 19.30
C ASP A 333 -10.64 1.16 17.82
N LYS A 334 -10.90 2.24 17.07
CA LYS A 334 -11.23 2.16 15.65
C LYS A 334 -9.99 2.10 14.76
N PHE A 335 -10.08 1.22 13.77
CA PHE A 335 -9.18 1.04 12.64
C PHE A 335 -9.88 1.44 11.35
N TYR A 336 -9.14 2.11 10.48
CA TYR A 336 -9.62 2.62 9.20
C TYR A 336 -8.78 2.06 8.07
N PHE A 337 -9.43 1.57 7.02
CA PHE A 337 -8.78 1.07 5.82
C PHE A 337 -8.24 2.23 4.97
N LEU A 338 -6.98 2.10 4.58
CA LEU A 338 -6.30 2.95 3.61
C LEU A 338 -5.96 2.11 2.37
N PRO A 339 -6.20 2.62 1.15
CA PRO A 339 -5.83 1.92 -0.07
C PRO A 339 -4.31 1.91 -0.27
N TRP A 340 -3.78 0.81 -0.82
CA TRP A 340 -2.36 0.68 -1.17
C TRP A 340 -2.17 -0.16 -2.43
N ASP A 341 -1.08 0.13 -3.15
CA ASP A 341 -0.61 -0.53 -4.39
C ASP A 341 -1.68 -0.76 -5.48
#